data_AF-A0A2G8LGR9-F1
#
_entry.id   AF-A0A2G8LGR9-F1
#
_cell.length_a   1.000
_cell.length_b   1.000
_cell.length_c   1.000
_cell.angle_alpha   90.00
_cell.angle_beta   90.00
_cell.angle_gamma   90.00
#
_symmetry.space_group_name_H-M   'P 1'
#
loop_
_entity.id
_entity.type
_entity.pdbx_description
1 polymer ?
#
loop_
_entity_poly.entity_id
_entity_poly.type
_entity_poly.pdbx_seq_one_letter_code
_entity_poly.pdbx_strand_id
1 'polypeptide(L)'
;MNDVLSAFINPTLLRVFRLLRIGRILRLVKSAKGLRKLLFALVISLPALFNIGCLLFLVIFIYAIIGMSQFSRVRIQGALDDVVNFQTWTKSMLLLFRVSTSAGWNDILDALMTDGPPDCDPNYGGYSTGDCGSTAFAFAFFLTFLVISFLIIINTYIAVILENFSAAHAQEEVGITEDDFGMFYQIWEKYDPNATQFILLDQLSDFCDDLELPLRLAKPNQIKLAGLDLPIYYDTKLHCLDVLFALTKRVLGDVEESEDFAELQKQMTEQFMAAFPDLERIKPTTTTMQLNKENTAAKRLQRAWRLHKLKQKLAKAVIASRNKGSNTASRVTSARSTLPPETDKEPGKLDGSFNGSLGLQVPGCSTGISRSTTPTIHEDDSEGVDNANKGEKYHVTNDEDDGVPTIDA
;
A
#
# COMPACT_ATOMS: atom_id res chain seq x y z
N MET A 1 22.77 -34.05 -44.58
CA MET A 1 22.13 -33.69 -43.29
C MET A 1 23.01 -32.77 -42.42
N ASN A 2 24.34 -32.74 -42.64
CA ASN A 2 25.24 -31.86 -41.89
C ASN A 2 25.26 -30.40 -42.41
N ASP A 3 24.91 -30.18 -43.68
CA ASP A 3 24.89 -28.82 -44.29
C ASP A 3 23.62 -28.01 -44.00
N VAL A 4 22.52 -28.66 -43.60
CA VAL A 4 21.29 -27.98 -43.16
C VAL A 4 21.43 -27.50 -41.71
N LEU A 5 22.06 -28.27 -40.83
CA LEU A 5 22.31 -27.87 -39.45
C LEU A 5 23.32 -26.72 -39.32
N SER A 6 24.31 -26.61 -40.21
CA SER A 6 25.24 -25.47 -40.26
C SER A 6 24.58 -24.19 -40.77
N ALA A 7 23.53 -24.28 -41.59
CA ALA A 7 22.74 -23.14 -42.05
C ALA A 7 21.78 -22.58 -40.97
N PHE A 8 21.26 -23.43 -40.07
CA PHE A 8 20.36 -23.02 -38.98
C PHE A 8 21.07 -22.53 -37.71
N ILE A 9 22.35 -22.86 -37.54
CA ILE A 9 23.09 -22.59 -36.30
C ILE A 9 24.14 -21.52 -36.55
N ASN A 10 23.70 -20.26 -36.62
CA ASN A 10 24.63 -19.13 -36.65
C ASN A 10 25.34 -19.04 -35.27
N PRO A 11 26.68 -19.13 -35.21
CA PRO A 11 27.44 -19.08 -33.95
C PRO A 11 27.27 -17.76 -33.18
N THR A 12 26.81 -16.69 -33.83
CA THR A 12 26.43 -15.42 -33.18
C THR A 12 25.07 -15.55 -32.50
N LEU A 13 24.08 -16.21 -33.11
CA LEU A 13 22.79 -16.47 -32.48
C LEU A 13 22.94 -17.39 -31.27
N LEU A 14 23.76 -18.44 -31.36
CA LEU A 14 24.07 -19.29 -30.21
C LEU A 14 24.71 -18.53 -29.04
N ARG A 15 25.52 -17.51 -29.32
CA ARG A 15 26.07 -16.62 -28.29
C ARG A 15 24.98 -15.77 -27.65
N VAL A 16 24.03 -15.24 -28.42
CA VAL A 16 22.87 -14.50 -27.90
C VAL A 16 21.98 -15.39 -27.02
N PHE A 17 21.66 -16.62 -27.45
CA PHE A 17 20.91 -17.58 -26.62
C PHE A 17 21.64 -17.96 -25.34
N ARG A 18 22.97 -17.96 -25.34
CA ARG A 18 23.78 -18.15 -24.12
C ARG A 18 23.64 -16.97 -23.15
N LEU A 19 23.52 -15.74 -23.66
CA LEU A 19 23.27 -14.53 -22.86
C LEU A 19 21.87 -14.53 -22.22
N LEU A 20 20.85 -15.14 -22.85
CA LEU A 20 19.52 -15.29 -22.24
C LEU A 20 19.55 -16.06 -20.90
N ARG A 21 20.58 -16.89 -20.66
CA ARG A 21 20.76 -17.56 -19.36
C ARG A 21 21.06 -16.58 -18.21
N ILE A 22 21.55 -15.38 -18.51
CA ILE A 22 21.71 -14.27 -17.56
C ILE A 22 20.33 -13.82 -17.03
N GLY A 23 19.25 -14.09 -17.77
CA GLY A 23 17.88 -13.88 -17.31
C GLY A 23 17.51 -14.65 -16.04
N ARG A 24 18.29 -15.66 -15.61
CA ARG A 24 18.12 -16.27 -14.28
C ARG A 24 18.31 -15.26 -13.15
N ILE A 25 19.12 -14.22 -13.35
CA ILE A 25 19.30 -13.12 -12.38
C ILE A 25 17.99 -12.35 -12.18
N LEU A 26 17.14 -12.24 -13.20
CA LEU A 26 15.81 -11.63 -13.07
C LEU A 26 14.88 -12.41 -12.15
N ARG A 27 15.16 -13.69 -11.84
CA ARG A 27 14.43 -14.41 -10.78
C ARG A 27 14.68 -13.81 -9.40
N LEU A 28 15.83 -13.19 -9.15
CA LEU A 28 16.13 -12.51 -7.88
C LEU A 28 15.22 -11.28 -7.67
N VAL A 29 14.78 -10.64 -8.76
CA VAL A 29 13.77 -9.56 -8.71
C VAL A 29 12.44 -10.08 -8.16
N LYS A 30 12.08 -11.36 -8.41
CA LYS A 30 10.89 -11.96 -7.82
C LYS A 30 11.02 -12.10 -6.30
N SER A 31 12.21 -12.27 -5.74
CA SER A 31 12.37 -12.37 -4.29
C SER A 31 12.38 -11.00 -3.59
N ALA A 32 12.80 -9.94 -4.28
CA ALA A 32 12.92 -8.60 -3.71
C ALA A 32 11.67 -7.72 -3.99
N LYS A 33 10.72 -7.71 -3.03
CA LYS A 33 9.47 -6.93 -3.13
C LYS A 33 9.69 -5.44 -3.46
N GLY A 34 10.67 -4.79 -2.83
CA GLY A 34 10.98 -3.37 -3.07
C GLY A 34 11.52 -3.09 -4.48
N LEU A 35 12.44 -3.93 -4.98
CA LEU A 35 12.98 -3.80 -6.34
C LEU A 35 11.89 -4.04 -7.39
N ARG A 36 10.97 -4.97 -7.12
CA ARG A 36 9.83 -5.26 -8.00
C ARG A 36 8.91 -4.04 -8.15
N LYS A 37 8.57 -3.36 -7.05
CA LYS A 37 7.75 -2.14 -7.10
C LYS A 37 8.40 -1.05 -7.96
N LEU A 38 9.71 -0.81 -7.79
CA LEU A 38 10.45 0.16 -8.60
C LEU A 38 10.47 -0.21 -10.09
N LEU A 39 10.71 -1.47 -10.43
CA LEU A 39 10.71 -1.93 -11.82
C LEU A 39 9.31 -1.88 -12.45
N PHE A 40 8.26 -2.16 -11.67
CA PHE A 40 6.89 -2.05 -12.14
C PHE A 40 6.50 -0.59 -12.43
N ALA A 41 6.85 0.35 -11.54
CA ALA A 41 6.67 1.78 -11.79
C ALA A 41 7.44 2.26 -13.04
N LEU A 42 8.67 1.77 -13.25
CA LEU A 42 9.44 2.05 -14.46
C LEU A 42 8.70 1.53 -15.71
N VAL A 43 8.16 0.32 -15.68
CA VAL A 43 7.41 -0.25 -16.81
C VAL A 43 6.12 0.53 -17.09
N ILE A 44 5.42 1.00 -16.04
CA ILE A 44 4.21 1.82 -16.19
C ILE A 44 4.50 3.16 -16.86
N SER A 45 5.66 3.76 -16.63
CA SER A 45 6.07 5.03 -17.28
C SER A 45 6.66 4.86 -18.68
N LEU A 46 6.94 3.62 -19.13
CA LEU A 46 7.46 3.37 -20.48
C LEU A 46 6.55 3.87 -21.62
N PRO A 47 5.21 3.74 -21.59
CA PRO A 47 4.35 4.24 -22.65
C PRO A 47 4.46 5.76 -22.82
N ALA A 48 4.49 6.51 -21.73
CA ALA A 48 4.70 7.96 -21.76
C ALA A 48 6.09 8.32 -22.30
N LEU A 49 7.13 7.63 -21.81
CA LEU A 49 8.50 7.79 -22.30
C LEU A 49 8.63 7.45 -23.79
N PHE A 50 7.93 6.41 -24.26
CA PHE A 50 7.96 5.98 -25.65
C PHE A 50 7.40 7.05 -26.59
N ASN A 51 6.33 7.74 -26.21
CA ASN A 51 5.77 8.84 -27.00
C ASN A 51 6.78 9.98 -27.19
N ILE A 52 7.50 10.34 -26.12
CA ILE A 52 8.50 11.41 -26.17
C ILE A 52 9.79 10.93 -26.89
N GLY A 53 10.17 9.67 -26.68
CA GLY A 53 11.26 9.02 -27.42
C GLY A 53 11.00 8.96 -28.92
N CYS A 54 9.75 8.73 -29.33
CA CYS A 54 9.32 8.78 -30.73
C CYS A 54 9.44 10.19 -31.31
N LEU A 55 9.15 11.23 -30.52
CA LEU A 55 9.35 12.62 -30.93
C LEU A 55 10.85 12.90 -31.18
N LEU A 56 11.73 12.49 -30.26
CA LEU A 56 13.18 12.62 -30.45
C LEU A 56 13.66 11.85 -31.69
N PHE A 57 13.18 10.61 -31.86
CA PHE A 57 13.50 9.78 -33.03
C PHE A 57 13.07 10.46 -34.34
N LEU A 58 11.88 11.08 -34.37
CA LEU A 58 11.38 11.81 -35.53
C LEU A 58 12.25 13.03 -35.86
N VAL A 59 12.70 13.78 -34.85
CA VAL A 59 13.62 14.91 -35.06
C VAL A 59 14.95 14.40 -35.62
N ILE A 60 15.53 13.36 -35.02
CA ILE A 60 16.77 12.74 -35.53
C ILE A 60 16.57 12.26 -36.97
N PHE A 61 15.42 11.67 -37.29
CA PHE A 61 15.08 11.22 -38.65
C PHE A 61 15.10 12.35 -39.66
N ILE A 62 14.43 13.48 -39.35
CA ILE A 62 14.40 14.65 -40.24
C ILE A 62 15.81 15.19 -40.47
N TYR A 63 16.59 15.36 -39.38
CA TYR A 63 17.97 15.85 -39.48
C TYR A 63 18.89 14.85 -40.21
N ALA A 64 18.65 13.54 -40.12
CA ALA A 64 19.44 12.54 -40.83
C ALA A 64 19.25 12.65 -42.35
N ILE A 65 18.02 12.91 -42.82
CA ILE A 65 17.73 13.15 -44.23
C ILE A 65 18.38 14.44 -44.72
N ILE A 66 18.25 15.53 -43.95
CA ILE A 66 18.87 16.82 -44.28
C ILE A 66 20.39 16.68 -44.31
N GLY A 67 21.00 16.10 -43.28
CA GLY A 67 22.44 15.90 -43.17
C GLY A 67 22.99 15.01 -44.28
N MET A 68 22.28 13.95 -44.68
CA MET A 68 22.67 13.14 -45.84
C MET A 68 22.60 13.91 -47.15
N SER A 69 21.59 14.77 -47.33
CA SER A 69 21.47 15.58 -48.55
C SER A 69 22.61 16.58 -48.73
N GLN A 70 23.17 17.10 -47.62
CA GLN A 70 24.20 18.14 -47.65
C GLN A 70 25.62 17.62 -47.41
N PHE A 71 25.79 16.66 -46.51
CA PHE A 71 27.11 16.20 -46.03
C PHE A 71 27.52 14.81 -46.51
N SER A 72 26.71 14.11 -47.33
CA SER A 72 27.05 12.74 -47.79
C SER A 72 28.33 12.66 -48.61
N ARG A 73 28.74 13.77 -49.24
CA ARG A 73 29.94 13.84 -50.09
C ARG A 73 31.15 14.40 -49.38
N VAL A 74 31.01 14.89 -48.14
CA VAL A 74 32.13 15.48 -47.42
C VAL A 74 33.22 14.44 -47.22
N ARG A 75 34.46 14.84 -47.49
CA ARG A 75 35.62 13.98 -47.34
C ARG A 75 35.71 13.43 -45.92
N ILE A 76 35.97 12.13 -45.80
CA ILE A 76 36.19 11.48 -44.50
C ILE A 76 37.54 11.93 -43.95
N GLN A 77 37.51 12.75 -42.90
CA GLN A 77 38.68 13.27 -42.22
C GLN A 77 38.37 13.66 -40.76
N GLY A 78 39.42 13.71 -39.92
CA GLY A 78 39.28 14.07 -38.52
C GLY A 78 38.38 13.09 -37.76
N ALA A 79 37.26 13.58 -37.25
CA ALA A 79 36.27 12.77 -36.52
C ALA A 79 35.28 12.01 -37.42
N LEU A 80 35.30 12.26 -38.74
CA LEU A 80 34.56 11.46 -39.69
C LEU A 80 35.37 10.21 -40.03
N ASP A 81 34.74 9.04 -39.94
CA ASP A 81 35.30 7.75 -40.34
C ASP A 81 34.28 6.95 -41.18
N ASP A 82 34.60 5.70 -41.52
CA ASP A 82 33.72 4.84 -42.32
C ASP A 82 32.38 4.51 -41.62
N VAL A 83 32.26 4.71 -40.31
CA VAL A 83 31.09 4.42 -39.48
C VAL A 83 30.36 5.70 -39.09
N VAL A 84 31.09 6.77 -38.78
CA VAL A 84 30.63 8.08 -38.32
C VAL A 84 30.66 9.06 -39.49
N ASN A 85 29.63 9.04 -40.32
CA ASN A 85 29.47 9.97 -41.44
C ASN A 85 28.00 10.10 -41.88
N PHE A 86 27.77 10.99 -42.86
CA PHE A 86 26.45 11.25 -43.44
C PHE A 86 26.21 10.56 -44.80
N GLN A 87 27.02 9.57 -45.19
CA GLN A 87 26.93 8.94 -46.52
C GLN A 87 25.67 8.10 -46.70
N THR A 88 25.16 7.49 -45.63
CA THR A 88 23.97 6.63 -45.66
C THR A 88 23.04 6.97 -44.52
N TRP A 89 21.74 6.74 -44.71
CA TRP A 89 20.73 7.06 -43.71
C TRP A 89 21.03 6.47 -42.33
N THR A 90 21.42 5.20 -42.24
CA THR A 90 21.71 4.54 -40.95
C THR A 90 22.93 5.15 -40.25
N LYS A 91 23.98 5.51 -41.00
CA LYS A 91 25.16 6.18 -40.42
C LYS A 91 24.81 7.59 -39.93
N SER A 92 24.03 8.35 -40.70
CA SER A 92 23.51 9.66 -40.30
C SER A 92 22.66 9.58 -39.03
N MET A 93 21.77 8.58 -38.93
CA MET A 93 20.96 8.33 -37.73
C MET A 93 21.83 8.02 -36.52
N LEU A 94 22.83 7.15 -36.66
CA LEU A 94 23.72 6.77 -35.57
C LEU A 94 24.60 7.94 -35.10
N LEU A 95 25.13 8.72 -36.05
CA LEU A 95 25.89 9.93 -35.78
C LEU A 95 25.04 10.96 -35.03
N LEU A 96 23.83 11.25 -35.49
CA LEU A 96 22.93 12.19 -34.83
C LEU A 96 22.42 11.68 -33.48
N PHE A 97 22.22 10.37 -33.33
CA PHE A 97 21.93 9.76 -32.04
C PHE A 97 23.08 9.99 -31.04
N ARG A 98 24.34 9.79 -31.45
CA ARG A 98 25.52 10.15 -30.64
C ARG A 98 25.56 11.65 -30.29
N VAL A 99 25.25 12.52 -31.26
CA VAL A 99 25.28 13.98 -31.05
C VAL A 99 24.13 14.46 -30.16
N SER A 100 23.01 13.73 -30.09
CA SER A 100 21.88 14.05 -29.20
C SER A 100 22.25 14.06 -27.71
N THR A 101 23.28 13.29 -27.33
CA THR A 101 23.88 13.31 -25.98
C THR A 101 24.99 14.36 -25.83
N SER A 102 25.11 15.28 -26.80
CA SER A 102 26.13 16.32 -26.88
C SER A 102 27.58 15.79 -26.88
N ALA A 103 27.80 14.54 -27.32
CA ALA A 103 29.11 13.90 -27.27
C ALA A 103 29.89 14.05 -28.59
N GLY A 104 31.00 14.80 -28.56
CA GLY A 104 31.93 14.93 -29.70
C GLY A 104 31.34 15.63 -30.93
N TRP A 105 30.33 16.47 -30.74
CA TRP A 105 29.69 17.22 -31.82
C TRP A 105 30.62 18.28 -32.42
N ASN A 106 31.52 18.83 -31.63
CA ASN A 106 32.49 19.85 -32.02
C ASN A 106 33.50 19.30 -33.04
N ASP A 107 33.99 18.07 -32.83
CA ASP A 107 34.97 17.47 -33.73
C ASP A 107 34.32 17.07 -35.08
N ILE A 108 33.06 16.63 -35.03
CA ILE A 108 32.26 16.34 -36.22
C ILE A 108 31.95 17.63 -36.98
N LEU A 109 31.61 18.70 -36.26
CA LEU A 109 31.33 20.00 -36.86
C LEU A 109 32.56 20.56 -37.57
N ASP A 110 33.73 20.50 -36.94
CA ASP A 110 35.00 20.97 -37.51
C ASP A 110 35.31 20.29 -38.85
N ALA A 111 35.17 18.96 -38.89
CA ALA A 111 35.34 18.20 -40.12
C ALA A 111 34.34 18.59 -41.24
N LEU A 112 33.11 18.99 -40.88
CA LEU A 112 32.08 19.41 -41.84
C LEU A 112 32.18 20.88 -42.25
N MET A 113 32.98 21.68 -41.54
CA MET A 113 33.28 23.07 -41.87
C MET A 113 34.47 23.22 -42.82
N THR A 114 35.19 22.14 -43.14
CA THR A 114 36.31 22.21 -44.07
C THR A 114 35.82 22.54 -45.48
N ASP A 115 36.09 23.75 -45.97
CA ASP A 115 35.56 24.28 -47.23
C ASP A 115 36.64 24.72 -48.25
N GLY A 116 37.93 24.45 -47.98
CA GLY A 116 39.04 24.83 -48.85
C GLY A 116 40.15 23.77 -49.03
N PRO A 117 40.95 23.86 -50.13
CA PRO A 117 42.16 23.06 -50.31
C PRO A 117 43.26 23.42 -49.28
N PRO A 118 44.15 22.48 -48.88
CA PRO A 118 44.38 21.13 -49.43
C PRO A 118 43.46 20.04 -48.83
N ASP A 119 42.62 20.40 -47.87
CA ASP A 119 41.85 19.43 -47.08
C ASP A 119 40.62 18.90 -47.84
N CYS A 120 40.05 19.69 -48.76
CA CYS A 120 39.01 19.24 -49.71
C CYS A 120 39.29 19.66 -51.16
N ASP A 121 38.64 18.99 -52.11
CA ASP A 121 38.67 19.27 -53.55
C ASP A 121 37.27 19.73 -54.04
N PRO A 122 37.11 21.03 -54.37
CA PRO A 122 35.83 21.58 -54.82
C PRO A 122 35.40 21.06 -56.20
N ASN A 123 36.29 20.43 -56.98
CA ASN A 123 35.98 19.87 -58.29
C ASN A 123 35.78 18.35 -58.28
N TYR A 124 35.76 17.73 -57.09
CA TYR A 124 35.63 16.29 -56.94
C TYR A 124 34.31 15.76 -57.54
N GLY A 125 34.39 14.78 -58.44
CA GLY A 125 33.21 14.10 -58.99
C GLY A 125 32.30 14.94 -59.88
N GLY A 126 32.72 16.14 -60.32
CA GLY A 126 31.95 16.98 -61.24
C GLY A 126 30.75 17.71 -60.62
N TYR A 127 30.69 17.79 -59.29
CA TYR A 127 29.65 18.53 -58.56
C TYR A 127 30.11 19.94 -58.19
N SER A 128 29.18 20.86 -58.01
CA SER A 128 29.46 22.29 -57.73
C SER A 128 30.22 22.57 -56.43
N THR A 129 30.26 21.63 -55.49
CA THR A 129 30.93 21.75 -54.18
C THR A 129 31.95 20.63 -53.93
N GLY A 130 32.15 19.72 -54.88
CA GLY A 130 33.05 18.59 -54.73
C GLY A 130 32.80 17.76 -53.46
N ASP A 131 33.87 17.48 -52.72
CA ASP A 131 33.88 16.81 -51.42
C ASP A 131 34.09 17.78 -50.23
N CYS A 132 33.93 19.08 -50.48
CA CYS A 132 34.03 20.13 -49.48
C CYS A 132 32.75 20.26 -48.64
N GLY A 133 32.94 20.62 -47.38
CA GLY A 133 31.87 21.00 -46.45
C GLY A 133 31.34 22.41 -46.69
N SER A 134 30.44 22.86 -45.81
CA SER A 134 29.88 24.21 -45.85
C SER A 134 29.82 24.79 -44.45
N THR A 135 30.69 25.76 -44.17
CA THR A 135 30.85 26.35 -42.83
C THR A 135 29.54 26.90 -42.26
N ALA A 136 28.83 27.73 -43.03
CA ALA A 136 27.61 28.37 -42.58
C ALA A 136 26.47 27.36 -42.35
N PHE A 137 26.31 26.39 -43.26
CA PHE A 137 25.26 25.40 -43.15
C PHE A 137 25.54 24.39 -42.02
N ALA A 138 26.79 23.93 -41.88
CA ALA A 138 27.20 23.03 -40.80
C ALA A 138 26.97 23.65 -39.42
N PHE A 139 27.37 24.91 -39.23
CA PHE A 139 27.10 25.62 -37.98
C PHE A 139 25.61 25.71 -37.65
N ALA A 140 24.80 26.16 -38.62
CA ALA A 140 23.35 26.31 -38.41
C ALA A 140 22.68 24.97 -38.15
N PHE A 141 23.06 23.92 -38.88
CA PHE A 141 22.53 22.57 -38.72
C PHE A 141 22.80 22.00 -37.32
N PHE A 142 24.04 22.06 -36.83
CA PHE A 142 24.38 21.53 -35.51
C PHE A 142 23.81 22.38 -34.37
N LEU A 143 23.85 23.71 -34.49
CA LEU A 143 23.31 24.60 -33.46
C LEU A 143 21.81 24.39 -33.27
N THR A 144 21.05 24.34 -34.37
CA THR A 144 19.60 24.11 -34.31
C THR A 144 19.26 22.71 -33.81
N PHE A 145 20.01 21.68 -34.26
CA PHE A 145 19.85 20.32 -33.77
C PHE A 145 20.09 20.20 -32.26
N LEU A 146 21.19 20.75 -31.76
CA LEU A 146 21.56 20.67 -30.34
C LEU A 146 20.54 21.39 -29.44
N VAL A 147 20.08 22.57 -29.84
CA VAL A 147 19.05 23.31 -29.07
C VAL A 147 17.74 22.53 -29.02
N ILE A 148 17.25 22.03 -30.17
CA ILE A 148 15.99 21.26 -30.22
C ILE A 148 16.12 19.95 -29.43
N SER A 149 17.21 19.21 -29.61
CA SER A 149 17.48 17.96 -28.89
C SER A 149 17.52 18.18 -27.38
N PHE A 150 18.20 19.24 -26.94
CA PHE A 150 18.29 19.58 -25.51
C PHE A 150 16.93 19.93 -24.90
N LEU A 151 16.11 20.73 -25.61
CA LEU A 151 14.75 21.06 -25.16
C LEU A 151 13.88 19.80 -25.03
N ILE A 152 13.95 18.87 -26.00
CA ILE A 152 13.20 17.62 -25.93
C ILE A 152 13.67 16.78 -24.75
N ILE A 153 14.99 16.61 -24.55
CA ILE A 153 15.54 15.80 -23.45
C ILE A 153 15.14 16.38 -22.09
N ILE A 154 15.25 17.70 -21.88
CA ILE A 154 14.83 18.33 -20.62
C ILE A 154 13.33 18.18 -20.41
N ASN A 155 12.51 18.43 -21.43
CA ASN A 155 11.06 18.30 -21.30
C ASN A 155 10.66 16.84 -21.01
N THR A 156 11.38 15.86 -21.58
CA THR A 156 11.22 14.44 -21.25
C THR A 156 11.54 14.18 -19.78
N TYR A 157 12.66 14.71 -19.30
CA TYR A 157 13.11 14.52 -17.92
C TYR A 157 12.10 15.09 -16.91
N ILE A 158 11.60 16.31 -17.16
CA ILE A 158 10.57 16.93 -16.33
C ILE A 158 9.29 16.09 -16.34
N ALA A 159 8.84 15.63 -17.52
CA ALA A 159 7.63 14.82 -17.63
C ALA A 159 7.75 13.51 -16.82
N VAL A 160 8.86 12.78 -16.94
CA VAL A 160 9.10 11.53 -16.19
C VAL A 160 9.14 11.79 -14.69
N ILE A 161 9.77 12.88 -14.25
CA ILE A 161 9.80 13.23 -12.83
C ILE A 161 8.41 13.56 -12.31
N LEU A 162 7.63 14.35 -13.05
CA LEU A 162 6.27 14.72 -12.65
C LEU A 162 5.34 13.51 -12.59
N GLU A 163 5.45 12.59 -13.55
CA GLU A 163 4.68 11.34 -13.55
C GLU A 163 5.04 10.48 -12.33
N ASN A 164 6.34 10.31 -12.05
CA ASN A 164 6.80 9.56 -10.88
C ASN A 164 6.40 10.21 -9.55
N PHE A 165 6.46 11.55 -9.46
CA PHE A 165 6.05 12.30 -8.28
C PHE A 165 4.52 12.22 -8.05
N SER A 166 3.74 12.36 -9.13
CA SER A 166 2.29 12.19 -9.10
C SER A 166 1.90 10.78 -8.65
N ALA A 167 2.59 9.75 -9.16
CA ALA A 167 2.34 8.36 -8.76
C ALA A 167 2.69 8.10 -7.28
N ALA A 168 3.79 8.67 -6.80
CA ALA A 168 4.18 8.56 -5.40
C ALA A 168 3.16 9.21 -4.45
N HIS A 169 2.64 10.39 -4.81
CA HIS A 169 1.60 11.06 -4.01
C HIS A 169 0.25 10.37 -4.03
N ALA A 170 -0.18 9.83 -5.18
CA ALA A 170 -1.40 9.02 -5.23
C ALA A 170 -1.33 7.81 -4.28
N GLN A 171 -0.14 7.25 -4.08
CA GLN A 171 0.07 6.14 -3.15
C GLN A 171 0.09 6.59 -1.67
N GLU A 172 0.41 7.86 -1.40
CA GLU A 172 0.41 8.47 -0.07
C GLU A 172 -0.99 8.94 0.35
N GLU A 173 -1.80 9.45 -0.60
CA GLU A 173 -3.17 9.94 -0.34
C GLU A 173 -4.16 8.84 0.09
N VAL A 174 -3.94 7.57 -0.29
CA VAL A 174 -4.83 6.46 0.10
C VAL A 174 -4.62 6.02 1.55
N GLY A 175 -3.51 6.37 2.19
CA GLY A 175 -3.22 6.08 3.61
C GLY A 175 -3.12 4.59 3.98
N ILE A 176 -3.46 3.66 3.07
CA ILE A 176 -3.38 2.21 3.19
C ILE A 176 -2.72 1.66 1.94
N THR A 177 -1.64 0.92 2.13
CA THR A 177 -0.85 0.30 1.08
C THR A 177 -1.22 -1.18 0.90
N GLU A 178 -0.81 -1.79 -0.22
CA GLU A 178 -0.94 -3.25 -0.44
C GLU A 178 -0.24 -4.07 0.64
N ASP A 179 0.86 -3.54 1.20
CA ASP A 179 1.61 -4.23 2.25
C ASP A 179 0.80 -4.31 3.56
N ASP A 180 -0.08 -3.34 3.81
CA ASP A 180 -0.98 -3.31 4.97
C ASP A 180 -2.07 -4.39 4.87
N PHE A 181 -2.61 -4.64 3.66
CA PHE A 181 -3.50 -5.77 3.42
C PHE A 181 -2.78 -7.11 3.64
N GLY A 182 -1.53 -7.20 3.19
CA GLY A 182 -0.67 -8.37 3.44
C GLY A 182 -0.44 -8.61 4.93
N MET A 183 -0.16 -7.56 5.70
CA MET A 183 0.02 -7.61 7.16
C MET A 183 -1.26 -8.05 7.87
N PHE A 184 -2.43 -7.54 7.44
CA PHE A 184 -3.73 -7.94 7.97
C PHE A 184 -3.96 -9.45 7.83
N TYR A 185 -3.77 -10.03 6.64
CA TYR A 185 -3.99 -11.46 6.41
C TYR A 185 -3.01 -12.34 7.19
N GLN A 186 -1.75 -11.92 7.33
CA GLN A 186 -0.74 -12.63 8.14
C GLN A 186 -1.13 -12.72 9.61
N ILE A 187 -1.72 -11.65 10.16
CA ILE A 187 -2.20 -11.65 11.54
C ILE A 187 -3.52 -12.43 11.63
N TRP A 188 -4.42 -12.30 10.65
CA TRP A 188 -5.68 -13.04 10.60
C TRP A 188 -5.47 -14.56 10.66
N GLU A 189 -4.47 -15.07 9.94
CA GLU A 189 -4.11 -16.50 9.92
C GLU A 189 -3.80 -17.04 11.33
N LYS A 190 -3.27 -16.22 12.24
CA LYS A 190 -3.02 -16.63 13.64
C LYS A 190 -4.31 -16.92 14.41
N TYR A 191 -5.40 -16.23 14.06
CA TYR A 191 -6.72 -16.35 14.70
C TYR A 191 -7.65 -17.33 13.96
N ASP A 192 -7.43 -17.55 12.67
CA ASP A 192 -8.14 -18.54 11.84
C ASP A 192 -7.18 -19.49 11.09
N PRO A 193 -6.54 -20.44 11.78
CA PRO A 193 -5.54 -21.34 11.18
C PRO A 193 -6.12 -22.31 10.12
N ASN A 194 -7.44 -22.48 10.14
CA ASN A 194 -8.16 -23.39 9.25
C ASN A 194 -8.70 -22.70 7.99
N ALA A 195 -8.44 -21.39 7.83
CA ALA A 195 -8.96 -20.58 6.72
C ALA A 195 -10.49 -20.69 6.58
N THR A 196 -11.19 -20.68 7.71
CA THR A 196 -12.66 -20.71 7.75
C THR A 196 -13.27 -19.37 7.34
N GLN A 197 -12.46 -18.31 7.27
CA GLN A 197 -12.84 -16.91 7.03
C GLN A 197 -13.59 -16.26 8.20
N PHE A 198 -13.68 -16.93 9.35
CA PHE A 198 -14.39 -16.45 10.52
C PHE A 198 -13.54 -16.47 11.79
N ILE A 199 -13.72 -15.47 12.64
CA ILE A 199 -13.22 -15.45 14.02
C ILE A 199 -14.37 -15.21 15.00
N LEU A 200 -14.16 -15.54 16.27
CA LEU A 200 -15.15 -15.26 17.33
C LEU A 200 -15.10 -13.79 17.73
N LEU A 201 -16.25 -13.21 18.08
CA LEU A 201 -16.36 -11.81 18.51
C LEU A 201 -15.44 -11.47 19.70
N ASP A 202 -15.23 -12.41 20.61
CA ASP A 202 -14.37 -12.23 21.79
C ASP A 202 -12.89 -12.01 21.41
N GLN A 203 -12.45 -12.56 20.27
CA GLN A 203 -11.08 -12.45 19.79
C GLN A 203 -10.82 -11.13 19.04
N LEU A 204 -11.87 -10.42 18.61
CA LEU A 204 -11.75 -9.19 17.81
C LEU A 204 -10.91 -8.11 18.50
N SER A 205 -11.05 -7.97 19.82
CA SER A 205 -10.32 -6.96 20.59
C SER A 205 -8.81 -7.21 20.59
N ASP A 206 -8.40 -8.47 20.69
CA ASP A 206 -7.00 -8.88 20.66
C ASP A 206 -6.44 -8.79 19.23
N PHE A 207 -7.20 -9.30 18.25
CA PHE A 207 -6.85 -9.21 16.84
C PHE A 207 -6.56 -7.78 16.40
N CYS A 208 -7.45 -6.83 16.69
CA CYS A 208 -7.25 -5.44 16.27
C CYS A 208 -6.11 -4.73 17.02
N ASP A 209 -5.71 -5.22 18.19
CA ASP A 209 -4.58 -4.68 18.98
C ASP A 209 -3.22 -5.17 18.46
N ASP A 210 -3.19 -6.39 17.92
CA ASP A 210 -2.02 -7.04 17.32
C ASP A 210 -1.65 -6.49 15.93
N LEU A 211 -2.62 -5.92 15.20
CA LEU A 211 -2.38 -5.25 13.91
C LEU A 211 -1.34 -4.13 14.06
N GLU A 212 -0.62 -3.83 12.96
CA GLU A 212 0.28 -2.68 12.89
C GLU A 212 -0.43 -1.43 12.37
N LEU A 213 0.19 -0.26 12.56
CA LEU A 213 -0.30 0.97 11.92
C LEU A 213 -0.25 0.78 10.40
N PRO A 214 -1.26 1.25 9.64
CA PRO A 214 -2.34 2.15 10.05
C PRO A 214 -3.62 1.45 10.59
N LEU A 215 -3.75 0.12 10.44
CA LEU A 215 -4.99 -0.62 10.77
C LEU A 215 -5.18 -0.93 12.26
N ARG A 216 -4.14 -0.73 13.08
CA ARG A 216 -4.15 -1.03 14.52
C ARG A 216 -5.23 -0.26 15.31
N LEU A 217 -6.00 -0.98 16.13
CA LEU A 217 -6.75 -0.42 17.26
C LEU A 217 -6.17 -0.87 18.59
N ALA A 218 -5.27 -0.06 19.14
CA ALA A 218 -4.71 -0.27 20.46
C ALA A 218 -5.79 -0.33 21.55
N LYS A 219 -5.64 -1.26 22.49
CA LYS A 219 -6.52 -1.34 23.67
C LYS A 219 -6.36 -0.11 24.59
N PRO A 220 -7.43 0.34 25.26
CA PRO A 220 -8.80 -0.20 25.23
C PRO A 220 -9.57 0.21 23.96
N ASN A 221 -10.03 -0.78 23.18
CA ASN A 221 -10.63 -0.58 21.86
C ASN A 221 -12.14 -0.90 21.81
N GLN A 222 -12.77 -1.31 22.92
CA GLN A 222 -14.17 -1.77 22.96
C GLN A 222 -15.18 -0.75 22.40
N ILE A 223 -15.03 0.54 22.75
CA ILE A 223 -15.93 1.59 22.26
C ILE A 223 -15.76 1.80 20.76
N LYS A 224 -14.51 1.76 20.29
CA LYS A 224 -14.17 1.93 18.88
C LYS A 224 -14.69 0.76 18.03
N LEU A 225 -14.57 -0.47 18.52
CA LEU A 225 -15.09 -1.68 17.87
C LEU A 225 -16.62 -1.70 17.82
N ALA A 226 -17.29 -1.22 18.87
CA ALA A 226 -18.75 -1.07 18.84
C ALA A 226 -19.22 -0.01 17.82
N GLY A 227 -18.38 0.98 17.52
CA GLY A 227 -18.63 1.99 16.50
C GLY A 227 -18.35 1.54 15.06
N LEU A 228 -17.67 0.39 14.85
CA LEU A 228 -17.43 -0.18 13.52
C LEU A 228 -18.68 -0.84 12.90
N ASP A 229 -19.71 -1.12 13.72
CA ASP A 229 -20.98 -1.73 13.32
C ASP A 229 -20.84 -3.00 12.47
N LEU A 230 -19.96 -3.90 12.91
CA LEU A 230 -19.66 -5.13 12.18
C LEU A 230 -20.85 -6.10 12.19
N PRO A 231 -21.18 -6.73 11.06
CA PRO A 231 -22.17 -7.80 11.00
C PRO A 231 -21.69 -9.04 11.76
N ILE A 232 -22.56 -9.57 12.60
CA ILE A 232 -22.34 -10.80 13.38
C ILE A 232 -23.17 -11.92 12.76
N TYR A 233 -22.49 -13.02 12.44
CA TYR A 233 -23.04 -14.23 11.87
C TYR A 233 -23.39 -15.26 12.95
N TYR A 234 -23.75 -16.48 12.55
CA TYR A 234 -24.10 -17.55 13.47
C TYR A 234 -23.00 -17.79 14.51
N ASP A 235 -23.41 -18.10 15.74
CA ASP A 235 -22.51 -18.45 16.84
C ASP A 235 -21.49 -17.34 17.19
N THR A 236 -21.91 -16.07 17.10
CA THR A 236 -21.09 -14.88 17.43
C THR A 236 -19.80 -14.74 16.62
N LYS A 237 -19.86 -15.13 15.35
CA LYS A 237 -18.72 -15.08 14.44
C LYS A 237 -18.71 -13.81 13.58
N LEU A 238 -17.52 -13.35 13.25
CA LEU A 238 -17.25 -12.21 12.37
C LEU A 238 -16.51 -12.70 11.13
N HIS A 239 -16.89 -12.21 9.98
CA HIS A 239 -16.25 -12.56 8.71
C HIS A 239 -15.04 -11.67 8.42
N CYS A 240 -14.00 -12.26 7.84
CA CYS A 240 -12.72 -11.62 7.53
C CYS A 240 -12.86 -10.32 6.73
N LEU A 241 -13.64 -10.37 5.65
CA LEU A 241 -13.82 -9.22 4.76
C LEU A 241 -14.55 -8.06 5.46
N ASP A 242 -15.54 -8.36 6.30
CA ASP A 242 -16.32 -7.33 6.99
C ASP A 242 -15.45 -6.58 8.00
N VAL A 243 -14.55 -7.30 8.68
CA VAL A 243 -13.57 -6.70 9.59
C VAL A 243 -12.57 -5.87 8.80
N LEU A 244 -12.00 -6.40 7.72
CA LEU A 244 -11.04 -5.68 6.89
C LEU A 244 -11.65 -4.38 6.35
N PHE A 245 -12.84 -4.46 5.76
CA PHE A 245 -13.54 -3.33 5.20
C PHE A 245 -13.84 -2.25 6.24
N ALA A 246 -14.31 -2.63 7.43
CA ALA A 246 -14.59 -1.67 8.49
C ALA A 246 -13.33 -0.97 9.01
N LEU A 247 -12.20 -1.68 9.08
CA LEU A 247 -10.91 -1.10 9.47
C LEU A 247 -10.37 -0.15 8.39
N THR A 248 -10.45 -0.55 7.13
CA THR A 248 -10.08 0.29 5.98
C THR A 248 -10.91 1.57 5.95
N LYS A 249 -12.25 1.45 6.06
CA LYS A 249 -13.17 2.60 6.12
C LYS A 249 -12.83 3.54 7.28
N ARG A 250 -12.48 3.00 8.44
CA ARG A 250 -12.11 3.79 9.62
C ARG A 250 -10.83 4.61 9.38
N VAL A 251 -9.81 4.02 8.74
CA VAL A 251 -8.51 4.67 8.53
C VAL A 251 -8.59 5.74 7.46
N LEU A 252 -9.36 5.50 6.39
CA LEU A 252 -9.61 6.51 5.36
C LEU A 252 -10.47 7.68 5.88
N GLY A 253 -11.18 7.50 7.00
CA GLY A 253 -12.02 8.52 7.61
C GLY A 253 -13.32 8.75 6.82
N ASP A 254 -14.20 9.63 7.32
CA ASP A 254 -15.35 10.16 6.56
C ASP A 254 -14.86 11.08 5.43
N VAL A 255 -13.98 10.60 4.55
CA VAL A 255 -13.85 11.17 3.21
C VAL A 255 -15.15 10.78 2.51
N GLU A 256 -16.13 11.67 2.63
CA GLU A 256 -17.34 11.66 1.82
C GLU A 256 -16.98 11.30 0.38
N GLU A 257 -17.52 10.18 -0.09
CA GLU A 257 -17.71 9.85 -1.50
C GLU A 257 -16.55 10.25 -2.44
N SER A 258 -15.30 9.91 -2.14
CA SER A 258 -14.35 9.82 -3.26
C SER A 258 -14.82 8.67 -4.14
N GLU A 259 -15.02 8.94 -5.44
CA GLU A 259 -15.39 7.92 -6.43
C GLU A 259 -14.42 6.72 -6.34
N ASP A 260 -13.15 6.99 -5.99
CA ASP A 260 -12.10 6.00 -5.80
C ASP A 260 -12.38 5.01 -4.65
N PHE A 261 -12.93 5.46 -3.51
CA PHE A 261 -13.25 4.57 -2.39
C PHE A 261 -14.48 3.70 -2.70
N ALA A 262 -15.48 4.28 -3.36
CA ALA A 262 -16.65 3.53 -3.82
C ALA A 262 -16.27 2.47 -4.86
N GLU A 263 -15.36 2.81 -5.77
CA GLU A 263 -14.83 1.87 -6.77
C GLU A 263 -13.96 0.79 -6.11
N LEU A 264 -13.12 1.14 -5.12
CA LEU A 264 -12.37 0.16 -4.33
C LEU A 264 -13.30 -0.81 -3.58
N GLN A 265 -14.34 -0.28 -2.93
CA GLN A 265 -15.35 -1.07 -2.24
C GLN A 265 -16.06 -2.01 -3.20
N LYS A 266 -16.44 -1.52 -4.38
CA LYS A 266 -17.11 -2.30 -5.43
C LYS A 266 -16.17 -3.40 -5.93
N GLN A 267 -14.92 -3.10 -6.25
CA GLN A 267 -13.93 -4.09 -6.69
C GLN A 267 -13.68 -5.17 -5.64
N MET A 268 -13.52 -4.80 -4.37
CA MET A 268 -13.35 -5.77 -3.27
C MET A 268 -14.59 -6.67 -3.10
N THR A 269 -15.80 -6.09 -3.23
CA THR A 269 -17.06 -6.82 -3.09
C THR A 269 -17.31 -7.74 -4.29
N GLU A 270 -17.03 -7.28 -5.51
CA GLU A 270 -17.18 -8.07 -6.74
C GLU A 270 -16.20 -9.23 -6.81
N GLN A 271 -14.91 -9.00 -6.49
CA GLN A 271 -13.93 -10.08 -6.40
C GLN A 271 -14.31 -11.11 -5.33
N PHE A 272 -14.90 -10.65 -4.22
CA PHE A 272 -15.39 -11.51 -3.17
C PHE A 272 -16.58 -12.36 -3.60
N MET A 273 -17.61 -11.76 -4.21
CA MET A 273 -18.78 -12.47 -4.71
C MET A 273 -18.42 -13.48 -5.81
N ALA A 274 -17.44 -13.15 -6.66
CA ALA A 274 -16.92 -14.06 -7.67
C ALA A 274 -16.17 -15.26 -7.03
N ALA A 275 -15.42 -15.02 -5.96
CA ALA A 275 -14.66 -16.07 -5.28
C ALA A 275 -15.54 -16.99 -4.40
N PHE A 276 -16.66 -16.48 -3.87
CA PHE A 276 -17.54 -17.24 -2.95
C PHE A 276 -19.03 -17.06 -3.26
N PRO A 277 -19.55 -17.67 -4.35
CA PRO A 277 -20.96 -17.55 -4.75
C PRO A 277 -21.96 -18.11 -3.72
N ASP A 278 -21.56 -19.12 -2.94
CA ASP A 278 -22.44 -19.84 -2.01
C ASP A 278 -22.77 -19.07 -0.71
N LEU A 279 -22.10 -17.93 -0.45
CA LEU A 279 -22.24 -17.18 0.79
C LEU A 279 -23.51 -16.31 0.87
N GLU A 280 -24.26 -16.12 -0.24
CA GLU A 280 -25.56 -15.42 -0.27
C GLU A 280 -26.59 -15.98 0.73
N ARG A 281 -26.39 -17.22 1.20
CA ARG A 281 -27.25 -17.90 2.16
C ARG A 281 -27.04 -17.49 3.62
N ILE A 282 -25.91 -16.88 3.97
CA ILE A 282 -25.58 -16.57 5.36
C ILE A 282 -25.96 -15.11 5.65
N LYS A 283 -27.19 -14.90 6.12
CA LYS A 283 -27.64 -13.55 6.52
C LYS A 283 -27.09 -13.19 7.90
N PRO A 284 -26.62 -11.95 8.09
CA PRO A 284 -26.18 -11.49 9.41
C PRO A 284 -27.34 -11.54 10.39
N THR A 285 -27.06 -12.00 11.61
CA THR A 285 -28.08 -12.16 12.66
C THR A 285 -28.24 -10.89 13.49
N THR A 286 -27.15 -10.16 13.74
CA THR A 286 -27.13 -8.88 14.49
C THR A 286 -25.85 -8.09 14.18
N THR A 287 -25.65 -6.91 14.77
CA THR A 287 -24.41 -6.12 14.61
C THR A 287 -23.71 -5.85 15.95
N THR A 288 -22.41 -5.54 15.92
CA THR A 288 -21.65 -5.21 17.14
C THR A 288 -22.21 -4.00 17.88
N MET A 289 -22.73 -3.00 17.17
CA MET A 289 -23.38 -1.84 17.79
C MET A 289 -24.68 -2.24 18.48
N GLN A 290 -25.50 -3.07 17.84
CA GLN A 290 -26.78 -3.51 18.39
C GLN A 290 -26.59 -4.38 19.64
N LEU A 291 -25.64 -5.30 19.60
CA LEU A 291 -25.28 -6.12 20.76
C LEU A 291 -24.80 -5.27 21.95
N ASN A 292 -24.01 -4.22 21.69
CA ASN A 292 -23.55 -3.33 22.76
C ASN A 292 -24.70 -2.52 23.37
N LYS A 293 -25.66 -2.06 22.55
CA LYS A 293 -26.89 -1.39 23.02
C LYS A 293 -27.71 -2.33 23.91
N GLU A 294 -27.91 -3.58 23.50
CA GLU A 294 -28.64 -4.60 24.25
C GLU A 294 -27.96 -4.92 25.58
N ASN A 295 -26.65 -5.14 25.59
CA ASN A 295 -25.90 -5.44 26.80
C ASN A 295 -25.90 -4.25 27.79
N THR A 296 -25.82 -3.03 27.27
CA THR A 296 -25.94 -1.80 28.08
C THR A 296 -27.34 -1.67 28.68
N ALA A 297 -28.39 -1.93 27.90
CA ALA A 297 -29.77 -1.93 28.38
C ALA A 297 -29.99 -3.02 29.45
N ALA A 298 -29.49 -4.24 29.23
CA ALA A 298 -29.56 -5.34 30.17
C ALA A 298 -28.88 -4.98 31.51
N LYS A 299 -27.67 -4.41 31.48
CA LYS A 299 -26.96 -3.96 32.68
C LYS A 299 -27.75 -2.89 33.44
N ARG A 300 -28.37 -1.94 32.73
CA ARG A 300 -29.24 -0.90 33.34
C ARG A 300 -30.47 -1.52 34.01
N LEU A 301 -31.16 -2.44 33.35
CA LEU A 301 -32.33 -3.15 33.89
C LEU A 301 -31.95 -4.01 35.10
N GLN A 302 -30.86 -4.78 35.02
CA GLN A 302 -30.36 -5.58 36.13
C GLN A 302 -30.01 -4.71 37.33
N ARG A 303 -29.37 -3.55 37.12
CA ARG A 303 -29.06 -2.59 38.18
C ARG A 303 -30.33 -2.03 38.82
N ALA A 304 -31.30 -1.61 38.02
CA ALA A 304 -32.59 -1.12 38.49
C ALA A 304 -33.35 -2.18 39.30
N TRP A 305 -33.37 -3.43 38.83
CA TRP A 305 -34.01 -4.55 39.54
C TRP A 305 -33.32 -4.89 40.85
N ARG A 306 -31.98 -4.94 40.87
CA ARG A 306 -31.20 -5.15 42.11
C ARG A 306 -31.47 -4.06 43.14
N LEU A 307 -31.51 -2.79 42.71
CA LEU A 307 -31.89 -1.64 43.56
C LEU A 307 -33.33 -1.76 44.07
N HIS A 308 -34.28 -2.15 43.22
CA HIS A 308 -35.66 -2.37 43.62
C HIS A 308 -35.78 -3.47 44.69
N LYS A 309 -35.10 -4.61 44.49
CA LYS A 309 -35.07 -5.73 45.44
C LYS A 309 -34.42 -5.33 46.77
N LEU A 310 -33.37 -4.50 46.73
CA LEU A 310 -32.75 -3.93 47.93
C LEU A 310 -33.71 -3.01 48.69
N LYS A 311 -34.40 -2.10 48.00
CA LYS A 311 -35.43 -1.23 48.60
C LYS A 311 -36.55 -2.05 49.24
N GLN A 312 -37.02 -3.12 48.61
CA GLN A 312 -38.00 -4.02 49.21
C GLN A 312 -37.48 -4.72 50.48
N LYS A 313 -36.23 -5.19 50.48
CA LYS A 313 -35.61 -5.80 51.66
C LYS A 313 -35.49 -4.80 52.82
N LEU A 314 -35.05 -3.57 52.53
CA LEU A 314 -34.97 -2.48 53.50
C LEU A 314 -36.35 -2.13 54.06
N ALA A 315 -37.37 -1.98 53.21
CA ALA A 315 -38.73 -1.71 53.64
C ALA A 315 -39.28 -2.82 54.56
N LYS A 316 -39.04 -4.10 54.22
CA LYS A 316 -39.42 -5.24 55.08
C LYS A 316 -38.65 -5.24 56.41
N ALA A 317 -37.37 -4.88 56.41
CA ALA A 317 -36.55 -4.79 57.62
C ALA A 317 -37.02 -3.64 58.54
N VAL A 318 -37.40 -2.50 57.98
CA VAL A 318 -37.96 -1.34 58.71
C VAL A 318 -39.33 -1.68 59.32
N ILE A 319 -40.19 -2.40 58.58
CA ILE A 319 -41.48 -2.86 59.11
C ILE A 319 -41.26 -3.91 60.23
N ALA A 320 -40.29 -4.83 60.06
CA ALA A 320 -39.94 -5.82 61.08
C ALA A 320 -39.33 -5.19 62.35
N SER A 321 -38.53 -4.13 62.23
CA SER A 321 -38.00 -3.39 63.39
C SER A 321 -39.10 -2.58 64.09
N ARG A 322 -40.04 -2.01 63.33
CA ARG A 322 -41.22 -1.31 63.88
C ARG A 322 -42.16 -2.25 64.66
N ASN A 323 -42.33 -3.50 64.21
CA ASN A 323 -43.11 -4.50 64.95
C ASN A 323 -42.36 -5.04 66.19
N LYS A 324 -41.03 -5.09 66.19
CA LYS A 324 -40.24 -5.41 67.40
C LYS A 324 -40.24 -4.28 68.44
N GLY A 325 -40.37 -3.02 68.01
CA GLY A 325 -40.50 -1.85 68.90
C GLY A 325 -41.85 -1.71 69.60
N SER A 326 -42.86 -2.51 69.24
CA SER A 326 -44.20 -2.44 69.85
C SER A 326 -44.34 -3.21 71.17
N ASN A 327 -43.35 -4.01 71.59
CA ASN A 327 -43.38 -4.75 72.86
C ASN A 327 -42.56 -4.14 74.00
N THR A 328 -41.99 -2.94 73.82
CA THR A 328 -41.32 -2.21 74.91
C THR A 328 -41.59 -0.71 74.76
N ALA A 329 -42.84 -0.29 75.00
CA ALA A 329 -43.17 1.11 75.21
C ALA A 329 -43.46 1.34 76.70
N SER A 330 -42.45 1.78 77.45
CA SER A 330 -42.63 2.58 78.66
C SER A 330 -41.30 3.26 79.05
N ARG A 331 -41.38 4.59 79.28
CA ARG A 331 -40.36 5.52 79.82
C ARG A 331 -39.22 5.86 78.82
N VAL A 332 -38.91 7.10 78.45
CA VAL A 332 -38.82 8.36 79.21
C VAL A 332 -38.92 9.56 78.26
N THR A 333 -39.38 10.67 78.82
CA THR A 333 -39.55 12.05 78.33
C THR A 333 -38.27 12.82 77.95
N SER A 334 -38.43 13.74 76.99
CA SER A 334 -37.86 15.10 76.91
C SER A 334 -36.35 15.31 76.68
N ALA A 335 -35.98 15.87 75.52
CA ALA A 335 -35.26 17.16 75.42
C ALA A 335 -35.33 17.72 73.98
N ARG A 336 -35.23 19.05 73.88
CA ARG A 336 -35.69 19.96 72.82
C ARG A 336 -34.50 20.66 72.15
N SER A 337 -34.58 20.90 70.82
CA SER A 337 -34.08 22.13 70.13
C SER A 337 -34.32 22.02 68.61
N THR A 338 -35.33 22.74 68.07
CA THR A 338 -35.24 24.00 67.28
C THR A 338 -34.64 23.89 65.86
N LEU A 339 -35.53 23.98 64.87
CA LEU A 339 -35.36 24.43 63.47
C LEU A 339 -35.47 26.00 63.41
N PRO A 340 -35.31 26.74 62.27
CA PRO A 340 -34.99 26.45 60.84
C PRO A 340 -33.95 27.50 60.27
N PRO A 341 -33.82 27.87 58.94
CA PRO A 341 -34.49 27.45 57.70
C PRO A 341 -33.60 27.21 56.45
N GLU A 342 -34.29 26.73 55.39
CA GLU A 342 -33.88 26.57 53.99
C GLU A 342 -33.48 27.90 53.31
N THR A 343 -32.60 27.80 52.29
CA THR A 343 -32.59 28.72 51.15
C THR A 343 -32.33 27.96 49.85
N ASP A 344 -33.15 28.29 48.86
CA ASP A 344 -33.15 27.80 47.47
C ASP A 344 -31.92 28.25 46.66
N LYS A 345 -31.48 27.40 45.71
CA LYS A 345 -30.89 27.80 44.40
C LYS A 345 -30.74 26.58 43.47
N GLU A 346 -31.50 26.54 42.38
CA GLU A 346 -31.16 25.82 41.13
C GLU A 346 -30.18 26.68 40.26
N PRO A 347 -29.77 26.25 39.05
CA PRO A 347 -28.94 25.08 38.73
C PRO A 347 -27.67 25.52 37.98
N GLY A 348 -26.58 24.74 38.00
CA GLY A 348 -25.37 25.12 37.27
C GLY A 348 -24.32 24.03 37.12
N LYS A 349 -24.14 23.61 35.85
CA LYS A 349 -22.93 23.05 35.22
C LYS A 349 -22.31 21.78 35.82
N LEU A 350 -22.55 20.68 35.10
CA LEU A 350 -21.72 19.47 35.13
C LEU A 350 -20.47 19.72 34.28
N ASP A 351 -19.30 19.73 34.92
CA ASP A 351 -18.03 19.42 34.28
C ASP A 351 -17.13 18.67 35.28
N GLY A 352 -16.54 17.57 34.80
CA GLY A 352 -15.17 17.18 35.16
C GLY A 352 -14.93 16.43 36.48
N SER A 353 -14.61 15.15 36.32
CA SER A 353 -13.65 14.38 37.12
C SER A 353 -14.13 13.74 38.43
N PHE A 354 -14.16 12.40 38.44
CA PHE A 354 -14.10 11.61 39.66
C PHE A 354 -13.14 10.43 39.45
N ASN A 355 -11.87 10.65 39.76
CA ASN A 355 -10.93 9.62 40.22
C ASN A 355 -11.10 9.48 41.74
N GLY A 356 -11.12 8.25 42.27
CA GLY A 356 -10.85 8.03 43.70
C GLY A 356 -11.64 6.91 44.38
N SER A 357 -10.96 5.76 44.49
CA SER A 357 -11.02 4.71 45.52
C SER A 357 -12.07 4.78 46.63
N LEU A 358 -12.85 3.70 46.75
CA LEU A 358 -13.46 3.27 48.01
C LEU A 358 -12.54 2.25 48.68
N GLY A 359 -11.87 2.68 49.75
CA GLY A 359 -11.12 1.82 50.65
C GLY A 359 -12.06 0.98 51.52
N LEU A 360 -11.85 -0.34 51.52
CA LEU A 360 -12.26 -1.22 52.60
C LEU A 360 -11.13 -1.30 53.62
N GLN A 361 -11.37 -0.86 54.85
CA GLN A 361 -10.49 -1.10 55.99
C GLN A 361 -11.11 -2.18 56.88
N VAL A 362 -10.37 -3.26 57.13
CA VAL A 362 -10.64 -4.28 58.16
C VAL A 362 -9.57 -4.13 59.25
N PRO A 363 -9.92 -4.26 60.56
CA PRO A 363 -9.00 -3.88 61.64
C PRO A 363 -8.09 -5.03 62.11
N GLY A 364 -6.81 -4.68 62.33
CA GLY A 364 -5.99 -5.02 63.50
C GLY A 364 -5.46 -6.45 63.68
N CYS A 365 -4.13 -6.62 63.52
CA CYS A 365 -3.30 -7.29 64.52
C CYS A 365 -1.81 -6.92 64.32
N SER A 366 -1.14 -6.60 65.42
CA SER A 366 0.27 -6.22 65.54
C SER A 366 1.16 -7.43 65.81
N THR A 367 2.35 -7.49 65.19
CA THR A 367 3.66 -7.76 65.84
C THR A 367 4.79 -7.68 64.80
N GLY A 368 5.96 -7.21 65.23
CA GLY A 368 7.06 -6.81 64.35
C GLY A 368 8.10 -7.88 64.02
N ILE A 369 9.21 -7.36 63.45
CA ILE A 369 10.60 -7.87 63.48
C ILE A 369 11.10 -8.69 62.26
N SER A 370 11.91 -7.99 61.44
CA SER A 370 13.24 -8.32 60.87
C SER A 370 13.51 -9.38 59.78
N ARG A 371 14.26 -8.87 58.77
CA ARG A 371 15.43 -9.42 58.02
C ARG A 371 15.26 -10.53 56.96
N SER A 372 15.85 -10.21 55.78
CA SER A 372 16.75 -11.02 54.90
C SER A 372 16.18 -12.35 54.37
N THR A 373 16.24 -12.71 53.08
CA THR A 373 17.41 -12.86 52.21
C THR A 373 16.90 -13.32 50.82
N THR A 374 17.53 -12.89 49.72
CA THR A 374 17.45 -13.55 48.41
C THR A 374 18.10 -14.95 48.48
N PRO A 375 17.76 -15.91 47.61
CA PRO A 375 18.61 -16.06 46.42
C PRO A 375 17.87 -16.45 45.13
N THR A 376 18.53 -16.07 44.05
CA THR A 376 18.35 -16.39 42.62
C THR A 376 18.74 -17.83 42.29
N ILE A 377 18.55 -18.18 40.99
CA ILE A 377 19.19 -19.24 40.16
C ILE A 377 18.19 -20.38 39.80
N HIS A 378 18.04 -20.92 38.56
CA HIS A 378 18.79 -20.95 37.30
C HIS A 378 17.82 -21.07 36.09
N GLU A 379 18.25 -20.57 34.93
CA GLU A 379 17.79 -20.93 33.59
C GLU A 379 18.15 -22.39 33.25
N ASP A 380 17.37 -23.01 32.35
CA ASP A 380 17.89 -24.05 31.44
C ASP A 380 17.13 -24.02 30.11
N ASP A 381 17.91 -23.91 29.05
CA ASP A 381 17.58 -23.97 27.64
C ASP A 381 17.17 -25.40 27.21
N SER A 382 16.38 -25.52 26.15
CA SER A 382 16.43 -26.71 25.29
C SER A 382 16.04 -26.40 23.85
N GLU A 383 16.93 -26.82 22.97
CA GLU A 383 16.99 -26.64 21.53
C GLU A 383 15.83 -27.31 20.76
N GLY A 384 15.65 -26.83 19.53
CA GLY A 384 14.60 -27.23 18.62
C GLY A 384 14.85 -28.52 17.84
N VAL A 385 13.81 -28.92 17.11
CA VAL A 385 13.85 -29.86 15.99
C VAL A 385 12.91 -29.33 14.90
N ASP A 386 13.44 -29.30 13.69
CA ASP A 386 12.83 -28.89 12.43
C ASP A 386 11.52 -29.63 12.10
N ASN A 387 10.59 -28.93 11.45
CA ASN A 387 9.78 -29.54 10.41
C ASN A 387 9.38 -28.52 9.33
N ALA A 388 9.83 -28.82 8.12
CA ALA A 388 9.49 -28.15 6.88
C ALA A 388 8.05 -28.46 6.43
N ASN A 389 7.58 -27.67 5.45
CA ASN A 389 6.32 -27.73 4.70
C ASN A 389 5.08 -27.08 5.33
N LYS A 390 4.82 -25.83 4.90
CA LYS A 390 3.51 -25.34 4.43
C LYS A 390 3.68 -23.94 3.84
N GLY A 391 4.09 -23.87 2.58
CA GLY A 391 3.85 -22.72 1.72
C GLY A 391 2.86 -23.17 0.64
N GLU A 392 2.01 -22.24 0.19
CA GLU A 392 0.90 -22.42 -0.77
C GLU A 392 -0.47 -22.73 -0.12
N LYS A 393 -1.22 -21.67 0.22
CA LYS A 393 -2.67 -21.80 0.39
C LYS A 393 -3.53 -20.65 -0.15
N TYR A 394 -2.91 -19.65 -0.78
CA TYR A 394 -3.62 -18.58 -1.48
C TYR A 394 -2.95 -18.34 -2.83
N HIS A 395 -3.09 -19.31 -3.75
CA HIS A 395 -2.77 -19.08 -5.15
C HIS A 395 -3.97 -19.51 -5.99
N VAL A 396 -4.57 -18.54 -6.66
CA VAL A 396 -5.61 -18.75 -7.68
C VAL A 396 -4.89 -19.31 -8.92
N THR A 397 -5.25 -20.51 -9.32
CA THR A 397 -4.90 -21.08 -10.63
C THR A 397 -6.17 -21.19 -11.45
N ASN A 398 -6.22 -20.44 -12.55
CA ASN A 398 -7.21 -20.63 -13.60
C ASN A 398 -6.71 -21.77 -14.49
N ASP A 399 -7.36 -22.91 -14.43
CA ASP A 399 -7.29 -23.92 -15.48
C ASP A 399 -8.68 -24.01 -16.12
N GLU A 400 -8.77 -23.50 -17.35
CA GLU A 400 -9.83 -23.79 -18.31
C GLU A 400 -9.59 -25.21 -18.83
N ASP A 401 -10.50 -26.15 -18.58
CA ASP A 401 -10.93 -27.08 -19.61
C ASP A 401 -12.26 -27.80 -19.27
N ASP A 402 -12.90 -28.23 -20.36
CA ASP A 402 -13.99 -29.19 -20.49
C ASP A 402 -15.45 -28.75 -20.29
N GLY A 403 -16.14 -28.68 -21.43
CA GLY A 403 -17.20 -29.66 -21.64
C GLY A 403 -18.59 -29.08 -21.83
N VAL A 404 -18.89 -28.69 -23.07
CA VAL A 404 -20.28 -28.51 -23.54
C VAL A 404 -20.96 -29.87 -23.65
N PRO A 405 -22.15 -30.09 -23.05
CA PRO A 405 -23.09 -31.06 -23.55
C PRO A 405 -24.21 -30.35 -24.34
N THR A 406 -24.32 -30.75 -25.59
CA THR A 406 -25.51 -30.66 -26.43
C THR A 406 -26.76 -31.18 -25.72
N ILE A 407 -27.88 -30.45 -25.77
CA ILE A 407 -29.23 -31.03 -25.78
C ILE A 407 -30.13 -30.21 -26.71
N ASP A 408 -30.80 -30.95 -27.58
CA ASP A 408 -31.75 -30.57 -28.62
C ASP A 408 -32.97 -29.78 -28.15
N ALA A 409 -33.40 -28.82 -28.99
CA ALA A 409 -34.77 -28.66 -29.49
C ALA A 409 -34.79 -27.67 -30.67
#